data_AF-A0A9D5Z7H9-F1
#
_entry.id   AF-A0A9D5Z7H9-F1
#
_cell.length_a   1.000
_cell.length_b   1.000
_cell.length_c   1.000
_cell.angle_alpha   90.00
_cell.angle_beta   90.00
_cell.angle_gamma   90.00
#
_symmetry.space_group_name_H-M   'P 1'
#
loop_
_entity.id
_entity.type
_entity.pdbx_description
1 polymer ?
#
loop_
_entity_poly.entity_id
_entity_poly.type
_entity_poly.pdbx_seq_one_letter_code
_entity_poly.pdbx_strand_id
1 'polypeptide(L)'
;MSDNVEQLTLSGSVSINGTGNAMDNLLTGNTAANLLNGGAGNDRLNGGGGVDTLVGGTGNDRYTVDNIGDLIVESTGEGIDHVFSSVSYTLAEHVENLTLTGTASVSGVGNELDNLLVGTSGNNTLNGNGGNDTLDGQAGIDQLLGGAGNDVYLFGRGYGSDRVRENDAASGNTDALQFLTGIEADQLWLRHIGNNLEIALIGSTDKLTIENWYLGNPYRVEQFKLADGRRLLESQVENLVQSMASFVPPVVGQSSLPQSYQETLIPVIAANWR
;
A
#
# COMPACT_ATOMS: atom_id res chain seq x y z
N MET A 1 31.60 -3.52 -27.92
CA MET A 1 30.67 -4.59 -27.49
C MET A 1 29.43 -4.01 -26.80
N SER A 2 29.27 -2.68 -26.74
CA SER A 2 28.34 -1.99 -25.82
C SER A 2 26.97 -1.62 -26.39
N ASP A 3 26.72 -1.80 -27.69
CA ASP A 3 25.55 -1.13 -28.31
C ASP A 3 24.33 -2.06 -28.48
N ASN A 4 24.36 -3.30 -27.97
CA ASN A 4 23.27 -4.28 -28.12
C ASN A 4 23.02 -5.17 -26.89
N VAL A 5 23.38 -4.74 -25.67
CA VAL A 5 23.14 -5.56 -24.47
C VAL A 5 21.69 -5.36 -24.00
N GLU A 6 20.70 -5.79 -24.77
CA GLU A 6 19.31 -5.80 -24.30
C GLU A 6 19.08 -6.86 -23.21
N GLN A 7 19.90 -7.92 -23.18
CA GLN A 7 19.76 -9.03 -22.23
C GLN A 7 21.13 -9.56 -21.80
N LEU A 8 21.40 -9.54 -20.51
CA LEU A 8 22.59 -10.11 -19.86
C LEU A 8 22.15 -11.12 -18.81
N THR A 9 22.67 -12.35 -18.90
CA THR A 9 22.50 -13.36 -17.86
C THR A 9 23.87 -13.87 -17.41
N LEU A 10 24.19 -13.66 -16.15
CA LEU A 10 25.39 -14.15 -15.50
C LEU A 10 25.18 -15.62 -15.11
N SER A 11 26.21 -16.44 -15.23
CA SER A 11 26.14 -17.88 -14.92
C SER A 11 27.32 -18.35 -14.07
N GLY A 12 27.23 -19.56 -13.52
CA GLY A 12 28.21 -20.10 -12.58
C GLY A 12 27.96 -19.64 -11.14
N SER A 13 28.90 -19.94 -10.25
CA SER A 13 28.78 -19.69 -8.80
C SER A 13 29.87 -18.75 -8.27
N VAL A 14 30.53 -18.04 -9.16
CA VAL A 14 31.58 -17.05 -8.82
C VAL A 14 30.98 -15.65 -8.92
N SER A 15 31.48 -14.72 -8.12
CA SER A 15 31.08 -13.32 -8.19
C SER A 15 31.53 -12.74 -9.53
N ILE A 16 30.55 -12.37 -10.35
CA ILE A 16 30.72 -11.70 -11.63
C ILE A 16 29.76 -10.52 -11.68
N ASN A 17 30.16 -9.46 -12.38
CA ASN A 17 29.39 -8.22 -12.44
C ASN A 17 28.84 -8.02 -13.85
N GLY A 18 27.76 -7.27 -13.95
CA GLY A 18 27.10 -6.92 -15.20
C GLY A 18 26.99 -5.41 -15.34
N THR A 19 27.12 -4.92 -16.57
CA THR A 19 26.85 -3.52 -16.91
C THR A 19 26.07 -3.50 -18.21
N GLY A 20 24.95 -2.78 -18.20
CA GLY A 20 24.13 -2.50 -19.36
C GLY A 20 24.68 -1.35 -20.20
N ASN A 21 23.80 -0.64 -20.89
CA ASN A 21 24.09 0.46 -21.78
C ASN A 21 23.08 1.60 -21.60
N ALA A 22 22.75 2.32 -22.67
CA ALA A 22 21.83 3.47 -22.61
C ALA A 22 20.41 3.14 -23.13
N MET A 23 20.12 1.85 -23.37
CA MET A 23 18.82 1.35 -23.77
C MET A 23 18.22 0.56 -22.60
N ASP A 24 16.92 0.27 -22.67
CA ASP A 24 16.26 -0.62 -21.72
C ASP A 24 16.90 -2.03 -21.75
N ASN A 25 17.45 -2.49 -20.63
CA ASN A 25 18.18 -3.74 -20.51
C ASN A 25 17.51 -4.69 -19.50
N LEU A 26 17.74 -5.99 -19.68
CA LEU A 26 17.40 -7.04 -18.73
C LEU A 26 18.67 -7.68 -18.20
N LEU A 27 18.98 -7.47 -16.92
CA LEU A 27 20.17 -7.96 -16.26
C LEU A 27 19.76 -9.00 -15.21
N THR A 28 20.27 -10.22 -15.35
CA THR A 28 20.07 -11.30 -14.39
C THR A 28 21.41 -11.81 -13.88
N GLY A 29 21.60 -11.78 -12.57
CA GLY A 29 22.76 -12.31 -11.88
C GLY A 29 22.73 -13.83 -11.72
N ASN A 30 23.72 -14.36 -11.01
CA ASN A 30 23.86 -15.79 -10.72
C ASN A 30 23.51 -16.10 -9.25
N THR A 31 24.15 -17.09 -8.62
CA THR A 31 23.87 -17.43 -7.21
C THR A 31 24.90 -16.86 -6.23
N ALA A 32 25.82 -16.03 -6.71
CA ALA A 32 26.85 -15.36 -5.93
C ALA A 32 26.58 -13.86 -5.93
N ALA A 33 27.17 -13.12 -4.99
CA ALA A 33 27.07 -11.65 -4.97
C ALA A 33 27.53 -11.04 -6.30
N ASN A 34 26.67 -10.25 -6.92
CA ASN A 34 26.87 -9.55 -8.18
C ASN A 34 26.67 -8.04 -7.98
N LEU A 35 27.43 -7.24 -8.71
CA LEU A 35 27.11 -5.85 -8.99
C LEU A 35 26.51 -5.77 -10.39
N LEU A 36 25.24 -5.41 -10.48
CA LEU A 36 24.54 -5.16 -11.75
C LEU A 36 24.30 -3.66 -11.88
N ASN A 37 24.76 -3.07 -12.98
CA ASN A 37 24.54 -1.66 -13.32
C ASN A 37 23.74 -1.58 -14.61
N GLY A 38 22.52 -1.04 -14.57
CA GLY A 38 21.63 -0.85 -15.72
C GLY A 38 22.18 0.17 -16.69
N GLY A 39 22.43 1.38 -16.20
CA GLY A 39 23.03 2.47 -16.95
C GLY A 39 22.01 3.58 -17.19
N ALA A 40 21.54 3.71 -18.43
CA ALA A 40 20.42 4.59 -18.74
C ALA A 40 19.36 3.79 -19.51
N GLY A 41 18.11 4.21 -19.43
CA GLY A 41 16.99 3.43 -19.96
C GLY A 41 16.17 2.83 -18.82
N ASN A 42 15.07 2.17 -19.15
CA ASN A 42 14.20 1.53 -18.16
C ASN A 42 14.59 0.06 -18.04
N ASP A 43 15.48 -0.22 -17.11
CA ASP A 43 16.13 -1.49 -16.90
C ASP A 43 15.34 -2.41 -15.97
N ARG A 44 15.64 -3.71 -16.10
CA ARG A 44 15.14 -4.77 -15.21
C ARG A 44 16.33 -5.49 -14.61
N LEU A 45 16.54 -5.33 -13.31
CA LEU A 45 17.67 -5.89 -12.59
C LEU A 45 17.17 -6.97 -11.62
N ASN A 46 17.72 -8.16 -11.76
CA ASN A 46 17.51 -9.27 -10.83
C ASN A 46 18.89 -9.82 -10.46
N GLY A 47 19.30 -9.68 -9.19
CA GLY A 47 20.58 -10.19 -8.69
C GLY A 47 20.73 -11.72 -8.78
N GLY A 48 19.60 -12.43 -8.93
CA GLY A 48 19.56 -13.86 -8.71
C GLY A 48 19.61 -14.12 -7.21
N GLY A 49 20.31 -15.18 -6.81
CA GLY A 49 20.55 -15.42 -5.40
C GLY A 49 21.90 -14.84 -4.99
N GLY A 50 22.07 -14.50 -3.73
CA GLY A 50 23.31 -13.87 -3.27
C GLY A 50 22.98 -12.66 -2.43
N VAL A 51 23.97 -11.81 -2.20
CA VAL A 51 23.77 -10.48 -1.63
C VAL A 51 24.27 -9.52 -2.67
N ASP A 52 23.34 -8.93 -3.42
CA ASP A 52 23.64 -8.23 -4.66
C ASP A 52 23.62 -6.71 -4.48
N THR A 53 24.25 -6.01 -5.41
CA THR A 53 24.11 -4.56 -5.55
C THR A 53 23.53 -4.26 -6.91
N LEU A 54 22.35 -3.65 -6.93
CA LEU A 54 21.59 -3.32 -8.12
C LEU A 54 21.59 -1.79 -8.28
N VAL A 55 22.20 -1.30 -9.35
CA VAL A 55 22.30 0.12 -9.68
C VAL A 55 21.52 0.34 -10.97
N GLY A 56 20.38 1.02 -10.93
CA GLY A 56 19.54 1.25 -12.11
C GLY A 56 20.15 2.34 -12.97
N GLY A 57 20.26 3.53 -12.41
CA GLY A 57 20.72 4.72 -13.12
C GLY A 57 19.55 5.46 -13.73
N THR A 58 19.74 6.24 -14.79
CA THR A 58 18.66 7.11 -15.27
C THR A 58 17.59 6.32 -16.04
N GLY A 59 16.33 6.45 -15.65
CA GLY A 59 15.17 5.79 -16.23
C GLY A 59 14.27 5.25 -15.13
N ASN A 60 13.16 4.64 -15.49
CA ASN A 60 12.24 4.02 -14.53
C ASN A 60 12.54 2.52 -14.46
N ASP A 61 13.33 2.14 -13.49
CA ASP A 61 13.92 0.82 -13.35
C ASP A 61 13.08 -0.10 -12.48
N ARG A 62 13.31 -1.41 -12.67
CA ARG A 62 12.64 -2.45 -11.91
C ARG A 62 13.62 -3.40 -11.28
N TYR A 63 13.44 -3.61 -10.00
CA TYR A 63 14.30 -4.45 -9.17
C TYR A 63 13.57 -5.69 -8.72
N THR A 64 14.21 -6.85 -8.82
CA THR A 64 13.78 -8.08 -8.14
C THR A 64 14.67 -8.29 -6.93
N VAL A 65 14.07 -8.34 -5.75
CA VAL A 65 14.76 -8.60 -4.49
C VAL A 65 14.28 -9.93 -3.92
N ASP A 66 15.19 -10.88 -3.78
CA ASP A 66 14.90 -12.17 -3.15
C ASP A 66 15.70 -12.39 -1.85
N ASN A 67 16.68 -11.53 -1.57
CA ASN A 67 17.48 -11.54 -0.37
C ASN A 67 17.42 -10.18 0.35
N ILE A 68 17.21 -10.21 1.66
CA ILE A 68 17.19 -9.00 2.49
C ILE A 68 18.54 -8.24 2.52
N GLY A 69 19.62 -8.92 2.11
CA GLY A 69 20.93 -8.30 1.95
C GLY A 69 21.08 -7.46 0.68
N ASP A 70 20.19 -7.61 -0.31
CA ASP A 70 20.32 -6.91 -1.59
C ASP A 70 20.22 -5.40 -1.41
N LEU A 71 21.17 -4.68 -2.02
CA LEU A 71 21.26 -3.24 -1.98
C LEU A 71 20.85 -2.65 -3.33
N ILE A 72 19.81 -1.81 -3.32
CA ILE A 72 19.45 -0.96 -4.45
C ILE A 72 20.13 0.40 -4.27
N VAL A 73 20.70 0.92 -5.35
CA VAL A 73 21.37 2.23 -5.37
C VAL A 73 20.74 3.09 -6.45
N GLU A 74 20.05 4.14 -6.01
CA GLU A 74 19.41 5.16 -6.85
C GLU A 74 19.81 6.58 -6.41
N SER A 75 19.71 7.53 -7.34
CA SER A 75 20.00 8.95 -7.09
C SER A 75 18.81 9.85 -7.42
N THR A 76 18.84 11.07 -6.87
CA THR A 76 17.78 12.05 -7.12
C THR A 76 17.60 12.36 -8.61
N GLY A 77 16.38 12.22 -9.10
CA GLY A 77 16.00 12.61 -10.47
C GLY A 77 16.40 11.60 -11.54
N GLU A 78 16.72 10.36 -11.14
CA GLU A 78 17.03 9.28 -12.06
C GLU A 78 15.76 8.62 -12.62
N GLY A 79 14.65 8.59 -11.89
CA GLY A 79 13.36 8.17 -12.45
C GLY A 79 12.27 7.98 -11.41
N ILE A 80 11.34 7.06 -11.71
CA ILE A 80 10.37 6.50 -10.77
C ILE A 80 10.54 4.99 -10.78
N ASP A 81 11.06 4.45 -9.69
CA ASP A 81 11.58 3.09 -9.64
C ASP A 81 10.67 2.13 -8.87
N HIS A 82 10.76 0.84 -9.18
CA HIS A 82 9.86 -0.16 -8.61
C HIS A 82 10.58 -1.44 -8.17
N VAL A 83 10.50 -1.73 -6.88
CA VAL A 83 10.98 -2.96 -6.26
C VAL A 83 9.88 -4.01 -6.20
N PHE A 84 10.17 -5.20 -6.70
CA PHE A 84 9.41 -6.43 -6.50
C PHE A 84 10.17 -7.32 -5.54
N SER A 85 9.69 -7.43 -4.30
CA SER A 85 10.40 -8.17 -3.25
C SER A 85 9.64 -9.43 -2.83
N SER A 86 10.30 -10.58 -2.74
CA SER A 86 9.72 -11.79 -2.12
C SER A 86 10.03 -11.92 -0.62
N VAL A 87 10.77 -10.97 -0.06
CA VAL A 87 11.14 -10.89 1.35
C VAL A 87 10.67 -9.56 1.96
N SER A 88 10.71 -9.42 3.28
CA SER A 88 10.50 -8.10 3.89
C SER A 88 11.58 -7.14 3.45
N TYR A 89 11.20 -5.92 3.06
CA TYR A 89 12.12 -4.96 2.45
C TYR A 89 11.83 -3.52 2.86
N THR A 90 12.89 -2.73 2.95
CA THR A 90 12.84 -1.28 3.15
C THR A 90 13.39 -0.63 1.89
N LEU A 91 12.61 0.27 1.28
CA LEU A 91 13.04 1.00 0.10
C LEU A 91 14.31 1.81 0.41
N ALA A 92 15.25 1.79 -0.52
CA ALA A 92 16.39 2.69 -0.50
C ALA A 92 15.90 4.14 -0.71
N GLU A 93 16.76 5.13 -0.42
CA GLU A 93 16.49 6.51 -0.85
C GLU A 93 16.31 6.57 -2.36
N HIS A 94 15.46 7.48 -2.84
CA HIS A 94 15.18 7.70 -4.27
C HIS A 94 14.44 6.56 -4.99
N VAL A 95 13.78 5.67 -4.25
CA VAL A 95 12.93 4.62 -4.83
C VAL A 95 11.50 4.81 -4.38
N GLU A 96 10.54 4.83 -5.31
CA GLU A 96 9.16 5.26 -5.01
C GLU A 96 8.19 4.09 -4.82
N ASN A 97 8.42 2.92 -5.43
CA ASN A 97 7.40 1.87 -5.42
C ASN A 97 7.94 0.55 -4.87
N LEU A 98 7.15 -0.09 -4.00
CA LEU A 98 7.37 -1.45 -3.51
C LEU A 98 6.12 -2.31 -3.74
N THR A 99 6.32 -3.46 -4.36
CA THR A 99 5.34 -4.55 -4.38
C THR A 99 5.95 -5.79 -3.76
N LEU A 100 5.36 -6.23 -2.66
CA LEU A 100 5.67 -7.51 -2.06
C LEU A 100 5.03 -8.62 -2.91
N THR A 101 5.77 -9.70 -3.14
CA THR A 101 5.39 -10.78 -4.04
C THR A 101 5.27 -12.11 -3.30
N GLY A 102 4.59 -13.07 -3.93
CA GLY A 102 4.28 -14.35 -3.31
C GLY A 102 3.09 -14.26 -2.35
N THR A 103 3.03 -15.18 -1.39
CA THR A 103 1.89 -15.32 -0.46
C THR A 103 2.32 -15.31 1.01
N ALA A 104 3.60 -15.04 1.28
CA ALA A 104 4.15 -15.00 2.63
C ALA A 104 3.74 -13.72 3.36
N SER A 105 3.70 -13.79 4.70
CA SER A 105 3.65 -12.61 5.57
C SER A 105 5.00 -11.93 5.61
N VAL A 106 5.16 -10.94 4.75
CA VAL A 106 6.35 -10.07 4.65
C VAL A 106 5.95 -8.62 4.90
N SER A 107 6.91 -7.76 5.20
CA SER A 107 6.64 -6.35 5.54
C SER A 107 7.35 -5.41 4.58
N GLY A 108 6.74 -4.27 4.32
CA GLY A 108 7.28 -3.23 3.45
C GLY A 108 7.46 -1.93 4.22
N VAL A 109 8.57 -1.25 3.99
CA VAL A 109 8.83 0.07 4.57
C VAL A 109 9.25 1.01 3.45
N GLY A 110 8.58 2.15 3.34
CA GLY A 110 8.90 3.25 2.43
C GLY A 110 10.09 4.08 2.91
N ASN A 111 10.21 5.28 2.36
CA ASN A 111 11.26 6.27 2.65
C ASN A 111 10.62 7.66 2.88
N GLU A 112 11.29 8.75 2.56
CA GLU A 112 10.79 10.12 2.77
C GLU A 112 10.09 10.71 1.52
N LEU A 113 9.85 9.88 0.50
CA LEU A 113 9.18 10.24 -0.74
C LEU A 113 7.74 9.72 -0.74
N ASP A 114 6.93 10.23 -1.66
CA ASP A 114 5.61 9.67 -1.94
C ASP A 114 5.75 8.23 -2.47
N ASN A 115 5.41 7.22 -1.67
CA ASN A 115 5.58 5.82 -2.03
C ASN A 115 4.27 5.10 -2.37
N LEU A 116 4.35 4.12 -3.28
CA LEU A 116 3.33 3.09 -3.45
C LEU A 116 3.79 1.80 -2.78
N LEU A 117 3.09 1.36 -1.74
CA LEU A 117 3.38 0.12 -1.02
C LEU A 117 2.23 -0.88 -1.23
N VAL A 118 2.53 -2.00 -1.89
CA VAL A 118 1.57 -3.08 -2.13
C VAL A 118 1.99 -4.35 -1.41
N GLY A 119 1.09 -4.90 -0.59
CA GLY A 119 1.24 -6.15 0.15
C GLY A 119 1.08 -7.42 -0.69
N THR A 120 1.10 -8.57 -0.01
CA THR A 120 0.81 -9.88 -0.56
C THR A 120 -0.60 -10.33 -0.13
N SER A 121 -0.97 -11.58 -0.40
CA SER A 121 -2.18 -12.16 0.22
C SER A 121 -1.95 -12.66 1.67
N GLY A 122 -0.81 -12.33 2.28
CA GLY A 122 -0.45 -12.70 3.63
C GLY A 122 -0.74 -11.55 4.60
N ASN A 123 -0.50 -11.75 5.89
CA ASN A 123 -0.57 -10.63 6.85
C ASN A 123 0.70 -9.79 6.73
N ASN A 124 0.58 -8.55 6.26
CA ASN A 124 1.67 -7.63 6.03
C ASN A 124 1.71 -6.52 7.10
N THR A 125 2.86 -5.87 7.20
CA THR A 125 2.98 -4.55 7.84
C THR A 125 3.58 -3.63 6.81
N LEU A 126 2.85 -2.59 6.44
CA LEU A 126 3.27 -1.57 5.48
C LEU A 126 3.42 -0.25 6.22
N ASN A 127 4.59 0.37 6.11
CA ASN A 127 4.90 1.64 6.75
C ASN A 127 5.44 2.63 5.71
N GLY A 128 4.71 3.69 5.40
CA GLY A 128 5.09 4.72 4.44
C GLY A 128 6.28 5.56 4.88
N ASN A 129 6.37 5.85 6.19
CA ASN A 129 7.30 6.80 6.83
C ASN A 129 6.94 8.26 6.57
N GLY A 130 7.44 8.86 5.50
CA GLY A 130 7.21 10.27 5.21
C GLY A 130 6.91 10.46 3.73
N GLY A 131 6.13 11.49 3.38
CA GLY A 131 5.64 11.66 2.01
C GLY A 131 4.15 11.36 1.94
N ASN A 132 3.56 11.52 0.76
CA ASN A 132 2.15 11.20 0.55
C ASN A 132 2.03 9.78 0.00
N ASP A 133 1.88 8.82 0.89
CA ASP A 133 1.98 7.41 0.54
C ASP A 133 0.64 6.81 0.10
N THR A 134 0.69 5.76 -0.73
CA THR A 134 -0.46 4.90 -1.04
C THR A 134 -0.17 3.49 -0.56
N LEU A 135 -0.96 3.01 0.39
CA LEU A 135 -0.81 1.70 1.02
C LEU A 135 -1.97 0.78 0.62
N ASP A 136 -1.64 -0.35 0.00
CA ASP A 136 -2.57 -1.40 -0.40
C ASP A 136 -2.17 -2.73 0.24
N GLY A 137 -2.84 -3.09 1.35
CA GLY A 137 -2.57 -4.35 2.06
C GLY A 137 -2.90 -5.60 1.25
N GLN A 138 -3.79 -5.49 0.26
CA GLN A 138 -4.42 -6.61 -0.43
C GLN A 138 -5.23 -7.49 0.52
N ALA A 139 -5.16 -8.81 0.39
CA ALA A 139 -5.90 -9.74 1.24
C ALA A 139 -5.05 -10.11 2.45
N GLY A 140 -5.62 -10.10 3.65
CA GLY A 140 -4.85 -10.48 4.82
C GLY A 140 -5.46 -9.94 6.10
N ILE A 141 -4.60 -9.85 7.11
CA ILE A 141 -4.83 -9.02 8.29
C ILE A 141 -3.65 -8.09 8.34
N ASP A 142 -3.81 -6.92 7.74
CA ASP A 142 -2.69 -6.02 7.51
C ASP A 142 -2.63 -4.91 8.55
N GLN A 143 -1.41 -4.45 8.82
CA GLN A 143 -1.17 -3.23 9.56
C GLN A 143 -0.61 -2.18 8.60
N LEU A 144 -1.36 -1.10 8.41
CA LEU A 144 -1.03 0.00 7.51
C LEU A 144 -0.71 1.24 8.33
N LEU A 145 0.49 1.78 8.14
CA LEU A 145 0.98 2.99 8.79
C LEU A 145 1.37 3.95 7.67
N GLY A 146 0.62 5.02 7.46
CA GLY A 146 0.96 6.04 6.47
C GLY A 146 2.24 6.74 6.88
N GLY A 147 2.20 7.43 8.02
CA GLY A 147 3.37 8.08 8.59
C GLY A 147 3.13 9.58 8.62
N ALA A 148 4.01 10.37 8.01
CA ALA A 148 3.83 11.82 7.89
C ALA A 148 3.53 12.20 6.45
N GLY A 149 2.49 13.01 6.23
CA GLY A 149 2.09 13.43 4.88
C GLY A 149 0.59 13.27 4.67
N ASN A 150 0.15 13.16 3.42
CA ASN A 150 -1.25 12.91 3.09
C ASN A 150 -1.38 11.51 2.50
N ASP A 151 -1.70 10.55 3.34
CA ASP A 151 -1.63 9.14 3.00
C ASP A 151 -2.97 8.61 2.48
N VAL A 152 -2.90 7.57 1.65
CA VAL A 152 -4.06 6.90 1.06
C VAL A 152 -4.02 5.42 1.39
N TYR A 153 -5.01 4.96 2.14
CA TYR A 153 -5.21 3.54 2.43
C TYR A 153 -6.26 2.97 1.47
N LEU A 154 -5.90 1.93 0.72
CA LEU A 154 -6.85 1.24 -0.15
C LEU A 154 -7.57 0.13 0.63
N PHE A 155 -8.89 0.03 0.44
CA PHE A 155 -9.67 -1.01 1.07
C PHE A 155 -10.82 -1.52 0.18
N GLY A 156 -10.99 -2.84 0.16
CA GLY A 156 -11.87 -3.51 -0.80
C GLY A 156 -12.59 -4.72 -0.22
N ARG A 157 -13.41 -5.36 -1.04
CA ARG A 157 -13.93 -6.72 -0.73
C ARG A 157 -12.79 -7.72 -0.92
N GLY A 158 -12.70 -8.70 -0.02
CA GLY A 158 -11.62 -9.69 0.02
C GLY A 158 -10.33 -9.22 0.69
N TYR A 159 -10.31 -8.00 1.27
CA TYR A 159 -9.14 -7.44 1.94
C TYR A 159 -8.92 -8.03 3.34
N GLY A 160 -9.96 -8.59 3.96
CA GLY A 160 -9.84 -9.19 5.28
C GLY A 160 -9.99 -8.18 6.41
N SER A 161 -9.14 -8.23 7.43
CA SER A 161 -9.36 -7.46 8.67
C SER A 161 -8.18 -6.56 9.00
N ASP A 162 -8.17 -5.37 8.39
CA ASP A 162 -7.01 -4.50 8.41
C ASP A 162 -7.06 -3.48 9.54
N ARG A 163 -5.88 -2.95 9.87
CA ARG A 163 -5.68 -1.92 10.89
C ARG A 163 -4.89 -0.77 10.31
N VAL A 164 -5.50 0.40 10.27
CA VAL A 164 -4.82 1.66 9.97
C VAL A 164 -4.39 2.30 11.27
N ARG A 165 -3.11 2.66 11.36
CA ARG A 165 -2.56 3.41 12.48
C ARG A 165 -2.00 4.73 11.97
N GLU A 166 -2.77 5.76 12.20
CA GLU A 166 -2.33 7.14 12.05
C GLU A 166 -1.50 7.59 13.24
N ASN A 167 -0.51 8.45 12.96
CA ASN A 167 0.29 9.10 13.99
C ASN A 167 0.75 10.51 13.58
N ASP A 168 0.20 11.07 12.50
CA ASP A 168 0.53 12.42 12.08
C ASP A 168 -0.31 13.47 12.80
N ALA A 169 0.35 14.43 13.45
CA ALA A 169 -0.30 15.58 14.09
C ALA A 169 -0.12 16.87 13.27
N ALA A 170 0.50 16.80 12.09
CA ALA A 170 0.77 17.95 11.24
C ALA A 170 -0.55 18.59 10.77
N SER A 171 -0.68 19.89 11.02
CA SER A 171 -1.88 20.63 10.66
C SER A 171 -1.95 20.82 9.15
N GLY A 172 -3.10 20.47 8.56
CA GLY A 172 -3.38 20.65 7.14
C GLY A 172 -3.15 19.40 6.29
N ASN A 173 -2.59 18.34 6.89
CA ASN A 173 -2.56 17.03 6.28
C ASN A 173 -3.97 16.43 6.22
N THR A 174 -4.20 15.60 5.20
CA THR A 174 -5.49 15.06 4.83
C THR A 174 -5.30 13.63 4.34
N ASP A 175 -5.38 12.70 5.27
CA ASP A 175 -5.32 11.28 5.00
C ASP A 175 -6.66 10.80 4.44
N ALA A 176 -6.60 9.73 3.65
CA ALA A 176 -7.77 9.18 3.00
C ALA A 176 -7.87 7.67 3.08
N LEU A 177 -9.05 7.18 3.45
CA LEU A 177 -9.46 5.81 3.20
C LEU A 177 -10.20 5.76 1.86
N GLN A 178 -9.58 5.15 0.85
CA GLN A 178 -10.14 4.98 -0.48
C GLN A 178 -10.74 3.58 -0.63
N PHE A 179 -12.07 3.52 -0.72
CA PHE A 179 -12.75 2.28 -1.07
C PHE A 179 -12.60 1.98 -2.56
N LEU A 180 -12.29 0.74 -2.88
CA LEU A 180 -12.21 0.26 -4.26
C LEU A 180 -13.59 0.21 -4.94
N THR A 181 -13.58 0.03 -6.26
CA THR A 181 -14.80 -0.08 -7.08
C THR A 181 -15.72 -1.19 -6.58
N GLY A 182 -17.05 -0.97 -6.66
CA GLY A 182 -18.05 -1.96 -6.23
C GLY A 182 -18.39 -1.90 -4.74
N ILE A 183 -17.97 -0.83 -4.06
CA ILE A 183 -18.37 -0.48 -2.71
C ILE A 183 -19.19 0.80 -2.76
N GLU A 184 -20.43 0.73 -2.29
CA GLU A 184 -21.34 1.86 -2.19
C GLU A 184 -21.48 2.36 -0.74
N ALA A 185 -21.90 3.61 -0.56
CA ALA A 185 -22.04 4.23 0.77
C ALA A 185 -22.96 3.43 1.72
N ASP A 186 -24.01 2.81 1.19
CA ASP A 186 -24.96 1.99 1.94
C ASP A 186 -24.48 0.56 2.19
N GLN A 187 -23.27 0.22 1.76
CA GLN A 187 -22.60 -1.05 2.06
C GLN A 187 -21.56 -0.92 3.18
N LEU A 188 -21.39 0.28 3.74
CA LEU A 188 -20.46 0.56 4.83
C LEU A 188 -21.21 0.56 6.17
N TRP A 189 -20.67 -0.17 7.15
CA TRP A 189 -21.18 -0.19 8.52
C TRP A 189 -20.11 0.32 9.49
N LEU A 190 -20.34 1.49 10.08
CA LEU A 190 -19.39 2.19 10.94
C LEU A 190 -19.73 1.98 12.42
N ARG A 191 -18.73 1.69 13.25
CA ARG A 191 -18.88 1.46 14.69
C ARG A 191 -17.79 2.13 15.51
N HIS A 192 -18.16 2.65 16.67
CA HIS A 192 -17.24 3.03 17.73
C HIS A 192 -16.97 1.81 18.62
N ILE A 193 -15.73 1.32 18.65
CA ILE A 193 -15.32 0.16 19.46
C ILE A 193 -14.09 0.53 20.29
N GLY A 194 -14.27 0.68 21.62
CA GLY A 194 -13.18 1.13 22.49
C GLY A 194 -12.74 2.54 22.12
N ASN A 195 -11.48 2.72 21.70
CA ASN A 195 -10.98 3.99 21.16
C ASN A 195 -10.92 4.03 19.62
N ASN A 196 -11.41 2.98 18.94
CA ASN A 196 -11.20 2.78 17.51
C ASN A 196 -12.50 3.05 16.73
N LEU A 197 -12.33 3.50 15.49
CA LEU A 197 -13.39 3.47 14.48
C LEU A 197 -13.24 2.19 13.66
N GLU A 198 -14.29 1.37 13.61
CA GLU A 198 -14.33 0.19 12.75
C GLU A 198 -15.30 0.43 11.60
N ILE A 199 -14.90 0.09 10.37
CA ILE A 199 -15.70 0.16 9.17
C ILE A 199 -15.77 -1.24 8.57
N ALA A 200 -16.96 -1.84 8.56
CA ALA A 200 -17.19 -3.16 7.99
C ALA A 200 -17.91 -3.05 6.64
N LEU A 201 -17.56 -3.93 5.70
CA LEU A 201 -18.30 -4.08 4.45
C LEU A 201 -19.46 -5.06 4.66
N ILE A 202 -20.68 -4.55 4.46
CA ILE A 202 -21.90 -5.34 4.59
C ILE A 202 -21.85 -6.52 3.60
N GLY A 203 -22.11 -7.71 4.14
CA GLY A 203 -22.17 -8.96 3.40
C GLY A 203 -20.90 -9.80 3.41
N SER A 204 -19.81 -9.29 3.99
CA SER A 204 -18.51 -9.96 4.06
C SER A 204 -17.93 -9.92 5.48
N THR A 205 -16.78 -10.57 5.66
CA THR A 205 -15.95 -10.46 6.87
C THR A 205 -14.97 -9.30 6.78
N ASP A 206 -14.91 -8.63 5.62
CA ASP A 206 -14.00 -7.52 5.37
C ASP A 206 -14.31 -6.34 6.30
N LYS A 207 -13.30 -5.89 7.03
CA LYS A 207 -13.37 -4.71 7.87
C LYS A 207 -12.02 -4.01 7.98
N LEU A 208 -12.07 -2.71 8.21
CA LEU A 208 -10.91 -1.90 8.50
C LEU A 208 -11.11 -1.19 9.84
N THR A 209 -10.11 -1.23 10.69
CA THR A 209 -10.10 -0.52 11.98
C THR A 209 -9.10 0.62 11.92
N ILE A 210 -9.56 1.85 12.11
CA ILE A 210 -8.68 2.99 12.35
C ILE A 210 -8.44 3.07 13.86
N GLU A 211 -7.20 2.81 14.25
CA GLU A 211 -6.79 2.74 15.65
C GLU A 211 -6.86 4.11 16.31
N ASN A 212 -7.33 4.16 17.56
CA ASN A 212 -7.30 5.36 18.39
C ASN A 212 -8.01 6.60 17.83
N TRP A 213 -8.86 6.45 16.80
CA TRP A 213 -9.70 7.51 16.23
C TRP A 213 -10.32 8.46 17.26
N TYR A 214 -10.79 7.91 18.39
CA TYR A 214 -11.49 8.66 19.44
C TYR A 214 -10.54 9.27 20.51
N LEU A 215 -9.22 9.12 20.37
CA LEU A 215 -8.22 9.77 21.22
C LEU A 215 -7.82 11.17 20.75
N GLY A 216 -8.18 11.56 19.52
CA GLY A 216 -7.97 12.90 18.99
C GLY A 216 -7.56 12.91 17.52
N ASN A 217 -7.38 14.12 17.00
CA ASN A 217 -7.10 14.36 15.58
C ASN A 217 -5.87 13.61 15.02
N PRO A 218 -4.76 13.42 15.76
CA PRO A 218 -3.58 12.75 15.19
C PRO A 218 -3.74 11.27 14.83
N TYR A 219 -4.91 10.70 15.10
CA TYR A 219 -5.23 9.29 14.89
C TYR A 219 -6.39 9.09 13.91
N ARG A 220 -6.80 10.17 13.23
CA ARG A 220 -7.95 10.15 12.34
C ARG A 220 -7.48 10.19 10.90
N VAL A 221 -8.35 9.68 10.05
CA VAL A 221 -8.28 9.80 8.60
C VAL A 221 -9.35 10.82 8.19
N GLU A 222 -8.96 11.89 7.52
CA GLU A 222 -9.83 13.04 7.28
C GLU A 222 -10.93 12.76 6.25
N GLN A 223 -10.66 11.88 5.28
CA GLN A 223 -11.57 11.62 4.17
C GLN A 223 -11.78 10.13 3.90
N PHE A 224 -13.05 9.75 3.77
CA PHE A 224 -13.45 8.44 3.27
C PHE A 224 -13.97 8.64 1.86
N LYS A 225 -13.37 7.98 0.87
CA LYS A 225 -13.62 8.22 -0.56
C LYS A 225 -14.18 6.97 -1.22
N LEU A 226 -15.28 7.10 -1.94
CA LEU A 226 -15.82 6.05 -2.80
C LEU A 226 -15.25 6.18 -4.21
N ALA A 227 -15.28 5.09 -4.98
CA ALA A 227 -14.80 5.07 -6.37
C ALA A 227 -15.61 5.96 -7.32
N ASP A 228 -16.85 6.31 -6.95
CA ASP A 228 -17.71 7.23 -7.72
C ASP A 228 -17.45 8.72 -7.42
N GLY A 229 -16.48 9.01 -6.54
CA GLY A 229 -16.04 10.36 -6.18
C GLY A 229 -16.73 10.94 -4.95
N ARG A 230 -17.78 10.32 -4.41
CA ARG A 230 -18.40 10.76 -3.15
C ARG A 230 -17.42 10.65 -1.99
N ARG A 231 -17.52 11.59 -1.05
CA ARG A 231 -16.69 11.68 0.14
C ARG A 231 -17.53 11.79 1.40
N LEU A 232 -17.04 11.17 2.46
CA LEU A 232 -17.47 11.39 3.84
C LEU A 232 -16.29 11.99 4.58
N LEU A 233 -16.47 13.16 5.18
CA LEU A 233 -15.43 13.82 5.97
C LEU A 233 -15.42 13.29 7.40
N GLU A 234 -14.27 13.34 8.08
CA GLU A 234 -14.14 12.93 9.48
C GLU A 234 -15.19 13.58 10.41
N SER A 235 -15.52 14.85 10.15
CA SER A 235 -16.53 15.63 10.90
C SER A 235 -17.96 15.09 10.75
N GLN A 236 -18.22 14.23 9.77
CA GLN A 236 -19.52 13.65 9.46
C GLN A 236 -19.64 12.18 9.89
N VAL A 237 -18.52 11.53 10.22
CA VAL A 237 -18.47 10.11 10.61
C VAL A 237 -19.39 9.80 11.78
N GLU A 238 -19.38 10.67 12.80
CA GLU A 238 -20.16 10.46 14.02
C GLU A 238 -21.68 10.41 13.76
N ASN A 239 -22.18 11.13 12.75
CA ASN A 239 -23.59 11.07 12.36
C ASN A 239 -24.00 9.65 11.94
N LEU A 240 -23.13 8.95 11.21
CA LEU A 240 -23.37 7.57 10.77
C LEU A 240 -23.21 6.59 11.94
N VAL A 241 -22.14 6.73 12.72
CA VAL A 241 -21.88 5.89 13.90
C VAL A 241 -23.08 5.91 14.87
N GLN A 242 -23.59 7.10 15.21
CA GLN A 242 -24.73 7.24 16.12
C GLN A 242 -26.02 6.66 15.54
N SER A 243 -26.26 6.88 14.24
CA SER A 243 -27.46 6.35 13.58
C SER A 243 -27.43 4.83 13.46
N MET A 244 -26.26 4.23 13.21
CA MET A 244 -26.08 2.78 13.13
C MET A 244 -26.11 2.10 14.51
N ALA A 245 -25.72 2.81 15.58
CA ALA A 245 -25.68 2.25 16.94
C ALA A 245 -27.04 1.80 17.50
N SER A 246 -28.17 2.27 16.94
CA SER A 246 -29.50 1.80 17.33
C SER A 246 -29.91 0.46 16.72
N PHE A 247 -29.05 -0.12 15.88
CA PHE A 247 -29.32 -1.34 15.12
C PHE A 247 -28.28 -2.41 15.41
N VAL A 248 -28.67 -3.67 15.16
CA VAL A 248 -27.72 -4.79 15.16
C VAL A 248 -26.94 -4.76 13.85
N PRO A 249 -25.60 -4.92 13.86
CA PRO A 249 -24.82 -5.00 12.63
C PRO A 249 -25.38 -6.06 11.67
N PRO A 250 -25.49 -5.76 10.36
CA PRO A 250 -25.94 -6.73 9.36
C PRO A 250 -25.11 -8.02 9.42
N VAL A 251 -25.77 -9.16 9.27
CA VAL A 251 -25.09 -10.46 9.29
C VAL A 251 -24.33 -10.70 7.99
N VAL A 252 -23.24 -11.46 8.06
CA VAL A 252 -22.48 -11.89 6.87
C VAL A 252 -23.43 -12.57 5.87
N GLY A 253 -23.29 -12.26 4.58
CA GLY A 253 -24.14 -12.75 3.50
C GLY A 253 -25.31 -11.84 3.10
N GLN A 254 -25.62 -10.78 3.86
CA GLN A 254 -26.51 -9.71 3.39
C GLN A 254 -25.69 -8.67 2.62
N SER A 255 -25.86 -8.51 1.31
CA SER A 255 -25.05 -7.57 0.49
C SER A 255 -25.58 -6.12 0.49
N SER A 256 -26.67 -5.86 1.22
CA SER A 256 -27.33 -4.57 1.33
C SER A 256 -27.88 -4.36 2.74
N LEU A 257 -28.16 -3.10 3.10
CA LEU A 257 -28.87 -2.80 4.34
C LEU A 257 -30.19 -3.57 4.44
N PRO A 258 -30.50 -4.20 5.59
CA PRO A 258 -31.81 -4.77 5.85
C PRO A 258 -32.92 -3.76 5.59
N GLN A 259 -34.03 -4.20 4.97
CA GLN A 259 -35.14 -3.32 4.59
C GLN A 259 -35.69 -2.51 5.77
N SER A 260 -35.71 -3.09 6.97
CA SER A 260 -36.15 -2.43 8.20
C SER A 260 -35.22 -1.31 8.67
N TYR A 261 -33.99 -1.22 8.16
CA TYR A 261 -33.02 -0.18 8.55
C TYR A 261 -33.02 0.98 7.54
N GLN A 262 -33.40 0.70 6.29
CA GLN A 262 -33.29 1.61 5.16
C GLN A 262 -34.02 2.95 5.39
N GLU A 263 -35.23 2.92 5.94
CA GLU A 263 -36.02 4.14 6.21
C GLU A 263 -35.28 5.13 7.13
N THR A 264 -34.46 4.61 8.06
CA THR A 264 -33.69 5.43 9.00
C THR A 264 -32.31 5.78 8.45
N LEU A 265 -31.59 4.80 7.89
CA LEU A 265 -30.17 4.97 7.55
C LEU A 265 -29.93 5.62 6.19
N ILE A 266 -30.76 5.36 5.17
CA ILE A 266 -30.54 5.91 3.82
C ILE A 266 -30.50 7.45 3.81
N PRO A 267 -31.44 8.17 4.46
CA PRO A 267 -31.40 9.62 4.50
C PRO A 267 -30.14 10.18 5.18
N VAL A 268 -29.66 9.52 6.24
CA VAL A 268 -28.45 9.93 6.98
C VAL A 268 -27.21 9.69 6.11
N ILE A 269 -27.13 8.53 5.44
CA ILE A 269 -26.05 8.22 4.49
C ILE A 269 -26.01 9.26 3.37
N ALA A 270 -27.14 9.52 2.71
CA ALA A 270 -27.22 10.48 1.60
C ALA A 270 -26.91 11.93 2.02
N ALA A 271 -27.21 12.32 3.26
CA ALA A 271 -26.92 13.67 3.74
C ALA A 271 -25.42 13.92 4.01
N ASN A 272 -24.69 12.86 4.36
CA ASN A 272 -23.29 12.94 4.79
C ASN A 272 -22.30 12.61 3.67
N TRP A 273 -22.60 11.64 2.80
CA TRP A 273 -21.78 11.34 1.63
C TRP A 273 -22.07 12.31 0.49
N ARG A 274 -21.08 13.10 0.04
CA ARG A 274 -21.24 14.14 -0.98
C ARG A 274 -20.18 14.12 -2.06
#